data_AF-A0A4S2RE96-F1
#
_entry.id   AF-A0A4S2RE96-F1
#
_cell.length_a   1.000
_cell.length_b   1.000
_cell.length_c   1.000
_cell.angle_alpha   90.00
_cell.angle_beta   90.00
_cell.angle_gamma   90.00
#
_symmetry.space_group_name_H-M   'P 1'
#
loop_
_entity.id
_entity.type
_entity.pdbx_description
1 polymer ?
#
loop_
_entity_poly.entity_id
_entity_poly.type
_entity_poly.pdbx_seq_one_letter_code
_entity_poly.pdbx_strand_id
1 'polypeptide(L)'
;MPGCTIDHEADSDRPEHPHDIYCNIPGTAGELPLYGPLCDTGRPEDFRFLSWSIQSRPYSGRPSERLPFVSIEAIDDHYIEYLDPDTLEMVISHLQKQVGSLREAHAHLVNVRTTYLKSPEVAA
;
A
#
# COMPACT_ATOMS: atom_id res chain seq x y z
N MET A 1 0.53 16.37 -0.16
CA MET A 1 1.72 15.61 -0.61
C MET A 1 1.67 15.43 -2.13
N PRO A 2 2.78 15.58 -2.88
CA PRO A 2 2.77 15.34 -4.33
C PRO A 2 2.23 13.94 -4.65
N GLY A 3 1.29 13.86 -5.60
CA GLY A 3 0.65 12.60 -6.00
C GLY A 3 -0.51 12.15 -5.09
N CYS A 4 -0.79 12.84 -3.99
CA CYS A 4 -2.00 12.58 -3.21
C CYS A 4 -3.24 13.07 -3.96
N THR A 5 -4.28 12.24 -4.00
CA THR A 5 -5.56 12.54 -4.67
C THR A 5 -6.68 12.88 -3.68
N ILE A 6 -6.40 12.90 -2.38
CA ILE A 6 -7.37 13.27 -1.34
C ILE A 6 -7.41 14.80 -1.27
N ASP A 7 -8.62 15.35 -1.32
CA ASP A 7 -8.86 16.77 -1.07
C ASP A 7 -8.80 17.04 0.44
N HIS A 8 -7.94 17.98 0.84
CA HIS A 8 -7.72 18.37 2.23
C HIS A 8 -8.11 19.82 2.49
N GLU A 9 -8.70 20.56 1.53
CA GLU A 9 -9.00 21.98 1.69
C GLU A 9 -9.89 22.24 2.91
N ALA A 10 -10.98 21.48 3.05
CA ALA A 10 -11.92 21.63 4.16
C ALA A 10 -11.29 21.33 5.54
N ASP A 11 -10.41 20.32 5.62
CA ASP A 11 -9.74 19.93 6.86
C ASP A 11 -8.60 20.88 7.23
N SER A 12 -7.94 21.47 6.22
CA SER A 12 -6.84 22.42 6.41
C SER A 12 -7.33 23.78 6.90
N ASP A 13 -8.51 24.22 6.43
CA ASP A 13 -9.12 25.49 6.83
C ASP A 13 -9.69 25.47 8.26
N ARG A 14 -10.09 24.28 8.75
CA ARG A 14 -10.62 24.06 10.11
C ARG A 14 -10.21 22.70 10.67
N PRO A 15 -8.95 22.54 11.13
CA PRO A 15 -8.48 21.26 11.62
C PRO A 15 -8.99 21.01 13.05
N GLU A 16 -10.27 20.66 13.18
CA GLU A 16 -10.85 20.20 14.45
C GLU A 16 -10.22 18.87 14.89
N HIS A 17 -9.78 18.06 13.91
CA HIS A 17 -9.09 16.80 14.09
C HIS A 17 -7.84 16.69 13.19
N PRO A 18 -6.73 17.38 13.51
CA PRO A 18 -5.53 17.41 12.66
C PRO A 18 -4.96 16.02 12.35
N HIS A 19 -5.18 15.04 13.23
CA HIS A 19 -4.72 13.67 13.08
C HIS A 19 -5.44 12.89 11.97
N ASP A 20 -6.62 13.36 11.53
CA ASP A 20 -7.37 12.77 10.43
C ASP A 20 -6.89 13.28 9.06
N ILE A 21 -6.00 14.28 9.04
CA ILE A 21 -5.34 14.73 7.81
C ILE A 21 -4.20 13.77 7.49
N TYR A 22 -4.41 12.93 6.47
CA TYR A 22 -3.39 12.05 5.92
C TYR A 22 -3.42 12.04 4.40
N CYS A 23 -2.24 12.02 3.79
CA CYS A 23 -2.14 11.79 2.35
C CYS A 23 -1.99 10.31 2.06
N ASN A 24 -2.61 9.85 0.97
CA ASN A 24 -2.50 8.48 0.48
C ASN A 24 -2.26 8.45 -1.04
N ILE A 25 -1.36 7.57 -1.48
CA ILE A 25 -1.20 7.14 -2.87
C ILE A 25 -1.43 5.62 -2.86
N PRO A 26 -2.56 5.15 -3.42
CA PRO A 26 -2.86 3.72 -3.44
C PRO A 26 -1.91 3.00 -4.41
N GLY A 27 -1.43 1.84 -3.99
CA GLY A 27 -0.77 0.88 -4.87
C GLY A 27 -1.77 -0.05 -5.54
N THR A 28 -1.30 -0.84 -6.50
CA THR A 28 -2.07 -1.95 -7.06
C THR A 28 -2.00 -3.14 -6.11
N ALA A 29 -3.16 -3.65 -5.70
CA ALA A 29 -3.24 -4.94 -5.03
C ALA A 29 -3.17 -6.05 -6.08
N GLY A 30 -2.41 -7.10 -5.80
CA GLY A 30 -2.51 -8.36 -6.54
C GLY A 30 -3.71 -9.15 -6.07
N GLU A 31 -4.44 -9.70 -7.02
CA GLU A 31 -5.44 -10.73 -6.76
C GLU A 31 -4.90 -12.05 -7.33
N LEU A 32 -4.98 -13.11 -6.53
CA LEU A 32 -4.62 -14.46 -6.93
C LEU A 32 -5.88 -15.32 -6.87
N PRO A 33 -6.43 -15.75 -8.03
CA PRO A 33 -7.55 -16.66 -8.04
C PRO A 33 -7.04 -18.04 -7.61
N LEU A 34 -7.28 -18.40 -6.36
CA LEU A 34 -6.91 -19.72 -5.87
C LEU A 34 -8.13 -20.62 -5.79
N TYR A 35 -7.91 -21.88 -6.17
CA TYR A 35 -8.80 -22.99 -5.85
C TYR A 35 -8.15 -23.76 -4.71
N GLY A 36 -8.87 -24.03 -3.63
CA GLY A 36 -8.30 -24.81 -2.54
C GLY A 36 -9.25 -24.98 -1.36
N PRO A 37 -8.82 -25.71 -0.32
CA PRO A 37 -9.62 -25.97 0.88
C PRO A 37 -9.89 -24.71 1.72
N LEU A 38 -9.26 -23.57 1.40
CA LEU A 38 -9.58 -22.27 1.96
C LEU A 38 -10.79 -21.59 1.27
N CYS A 39 -11.28 -22.14 0.16
CA CYS A 39 -12.44 -21.61 -0.55
C CYS A 39 -13.70 -22.35 -0.10
N ASP A 40 -14.42 -21.78 0.86
CA ASP A 40 -15.66 -22.35 1.42
C ASP A 40 -16.78 -22.46 0.38
N THR A 41 -16.64 -21.73 -0.73
CA THR A 41 -17.69 -21.56 -1.74
C THR A 41 -17.62 -22.55 -2.91
N GLY A 42 -16.57 -23.38 -3.00
CA GLY A 42 -16.35 -24.29 -4.14
C GLY A 42 -16.08 -23.57 -5.46
N ARG A 43 -15.72 -22.29 -5.40
CA ARG A 43 -15.35 -21.40 -6.52
C ARG A 43 -13.98 -20.80 -6.23
N PRO A 44 -13.24 -20.33 -7.24
CA PRO A 44 -12.00 -19.62 -6.97
C PRO A 44 -12.32 -18.32 -6.21
N GLU A 45 -11.59 -18.09 -5.14
CA GLU A 45 -11.67 -16.86 -4.36
C GLU A 45 -10.43 -16.01 -4.66
N ASP A 46 -10.64 -14.70 -4.80
CA ASP A 46 -9.56 -13.75 -5.05
C ASP A 46 -8.88 -13.40 -3.73
N PHE A 47 -7.75 -14.04 -3.46
CA PHE A 47 -6.93 -13.69 -2.32
C PHE A 47 -6.13 -12.44 -2.67
N ARG A 48 -6.37 -11.35 -1.92
CA ARG A 48 -5.54 -10.15 -1.97
C ARG A 48 -4.26 -10.36 -1.19
N PHE A 49 -3.11 -10.12 -1.82
CA PHE A 49 -1.81 -10.29 -1.17
C PHE A 49 -0.87 -9.14 -1.54
N LEU A 50 -0.04 -8.74 -0.57
CA LEU A 50 1.03 -7.75 -0.73
C LEU A 50 0.56 -6.41 -1.30
N SER A 51 -0.65 -5.97 -0.95
CA SER A 51 -1.11 -4.63 -1.28
C SER A 51 -0.22 -3.61 -0.57
N TRP A 52 -0.05 -2.43 -1.18
CA TRP A 52 0.75 -1.37 -0.59
C TRP A 52 0.12 0.00 -0.80
N SER A 53 0.51 0.94 0.05
CA SER A 53 0.16 2.37 -0.10
C SER A 53 1.31 3.24 0.37
N ILE A 54 1.55 4.36 -0.31
CA ILE A 54 2.42 5.42 0.20
C ILE A 54 1.55 6.40 0.99
N GLN A 55 1.88 6.60 2.26
CA GLN A 55 1.13 7.46 3.17
C GLN A 55 2.02 8.55 3.73
N SER A 56 1.43 9.67 4.14
CA SER A 56 2.06 10.66 5.00
C SER A 56 1.02 11.19 5.98
N ARG A 57 1.41 11.30 7.26
CA ARG A 57 0.55 11.77 8.36
C ARG A 57 1.24 12.96 9.04
N PRO A 58 1.06 14.18 8.51
CA PRO A 58 1.84 15.36 8.95
C PRO A 58 1.74 15.64 10.45
N TYR A 59 0.58 15.37 11.04
CA TYR A 59 0.29 15.63 12.46
C TYR A 59 0.49 14.40 13.37
N SER A 60 1.06 13.30 12.87
CA SER A 60 1.27 12.10 13.68
C SER A 60 2.18 12.38 14.88
N GLY A 61 1.89 11.78 16.03
CA GLY A 61 2.79 11.80 17.19
C GLY A 61 4.12 11.07 16.93
N ARG A 62 4.19 10.23 15.89
CA ARG A 62 5.37 9.46 15.50
C ARG A 62 6.12 10.19 14.37
N PRO A 63 7.35 10.69 14.60
CA PRO A 63 8.09 11.44 13.59
C PRO A 63 8.28 10.70 12.26
N SER A 64 8.41 9.37 12.29
CA SER A 64 8.56 8.54 11.10
C SER A 64 7.34 8.53 10.17
N GLU A 65 6.15 8.82 10.70
CA GLU A 65 4.89 8.86 9.93
C GLU A 65 4.64 10.24 9.29
N ARG A 66 5.35 11.29 9.75
CA ARG A 66 5.23 12.65 9.22
C ARG A 66 5.89 12.84 7.87
N LEU A 67 6.85 11.98 7.54
CA LEU A 67 7.43 11.89 6.22
C LEU A 67 6.71 10.79 5.43
N PRO A 68 6.65 10.90 4.09
CA PRO A 68 6.09 9.83 3.26
C PRO A 68 6.70 8.46 3.63
N PHE A 69 5.88 7.44 3.79
CA PHE A 69 6.27 6.07 4.13
C PHE A 69 5.41 5.07 3.35
N VAL A 70 5.84 3.82 3.26
CA VAL A 70 5.05 2.74 2.64
C VAL A 70 4.45 1.86 3.74
N SER A 71 3.16 1.56 3.62
CA SER A 71 2.48 0.49 4.34
C SER A 71 2.27 -0.69 3.40
N ILE A 72 2.51 -1.91 3.86
CA ILE A 72 2.28 -3.16 3.11
C ILE A 72 1.32 -4.01 3.91
N GLU A 73 0.29 -4.54 3.26
CA GLU A 73 -0.58 -5.57 3.81
C GLU A 73 0.12 -6.93 3.69
N ALA A 74 0.47 -7.50 4.84
CA ALA A 74 1.01 -8.85 4.95
C ALA A 74 -0.12 -9.80 5.37
N ILE A 75 -0.20 -10.97 4.74
CA ILE A 75 -1.11 -12.03 5.16
C ILE A 75 -0.36 -12.86 6.20
N ASP A 76 -0.76 -12.74 7.47
CA ASP A 76 -0.22 -13.57 8.55
C ASP A 76 -1.01 -14.87 8.68
N ASP A 77 -0.33 -15.97 8.99
CA ASP A 77 -0.91 -17.31 9.25
C ASP A 77 -1.83 -17.93 8.16
N HIS A 78 -1.78 -17.48 6.90
CA HIS A 78 -2.48 -18.14 5.80
C HIS A 78 -1.51 -18.91 4.89
N TYR A 79 -1.77 -20.20 4.71
CA TYR A 79 -1.00 -21.06 3.83
C TYR A 79 -1.71 -21.27 2.50
N ILE A 80 -0.97 -21.13 1.39
CA ILE A 80 -1.43 -21.61 0.09
C ILE A 80 -1.01 -23.07 -0.02
N GLU A 81 -1.96 -23.99 0.16
CA GLU A 81 -1.71 -25.43 0.24
C GLU A 81 -2.12 -26.19 -1.02
N TYR A 82 -1.66 -27.44 -1.14
CA TYR A 82 -2.01 -28.38 -2.23
C TYR A 82 -1.69 -27.89 -3.65
N LEU A 83 -0.60 -27.15 -3.80
CA LEU A 83 -0.12 -26.63 -5.09
C LEU A 83 0.52 -27.74 -5.92
N ASP A 84 -0.08 -28.05 -7.07
CA ASP A 84 0.59 -28.78 -8.15
C ASP A 84 1.64 -27.88 -8.86
N PRO A 85 2.51 -28.43 -9.73
CA PRO A 85 3.57 -27.65 -10.37
C PRO A 85 3.08 -26.43 -11.16
N ASP A 86 1.95 -26.55 -11.87
CA ASP A 86 1.41 -25.47 -12.70
C ASP A 86 0.81 -24.36 -11.81
N THR A 87 0.12 -24.76 -10.74
CA THR A 87 -0.47 -23.83 -9.77
C THR A 87 0.63 -23.13 -8.96
N LEU A 88 1.72 -23.83 -8.61
CA LEU A 88 2.89 -23.21 -7.98
C LEU A 88 3.55 -22.17 -8.90
N GLU A 89 3.72 -22.47 -10.18
CA GLU A 89 4.29 -21.52 -11.16
C GLU A 89 3.42 -20.27 -11.29
N MET A 90 2.09 -20.43 -11.25
CA MET A 90 1.15 -19.31 -11.21
C MET A 90 1.36 -18.44 -9.95
N VAL A 91 1.42 -19.06 -8.77
CA VAL A 91 1.69 -18.34 -7.50
C VAL A 91 3.01 -17.56 -7.59
N ILE A 92 4.08 -18.20 -8.07
CA ILE A 92 5.41 -17.57 -8.25
C ILE A 92 5.31 -16.37 -9.18
N SER A 93 4.68 -16.53 -10.34
CA SER A 93 4.50 -15.45 -11.32
C SER A 93 3.73 -14.26 -10.72
N HIS A 94 2.72 -14.52 -9.90
CA HIS A 94 1.94 -13.49 -9.22
C HIS A 94 2.75 -12.77 -8.13
N LEU A 95 3.51 -13.51 -7.32
CA LEU A 95 4.44 -12.93 -6.33
C LEU A 95 5.51 -12.06 -6.99
N GLN A 96 6.08 -12.50 -8.12
CA GLN A 96 7.05 -11.71 -8.88
C GLN A 96 6.48 -10.38 -9.35
N LYS A 97 5.24 -10.37 -9.84
CA LYS A 97 4.54 -9.12 -10.23
C LYS A 97 4.37 -8.19 -9.03
N GLN A 98 3.99 -8.71 -7.86
CA GLN A 98 3.85 -7.89 -6.65
C GLN A 98 5.19 -7.34 -6.15
N VAL A 99 6.26 -8.15 -6.19
CA VAL A 99 7.61 -7.67 -5.91
C VAL A 99 8.02 -6.56 -6.89
N GLY A 100 7.65 -6.68 -8.17
CA GLY A 100 7.81 -5.61 -9.17
C GLY A 100 7.09 -4.33 -8.75
N SER A 101 5.81 -4.42 -8.40
CA SER A 101 5.00 -3.30 -7.92
C SER A 101 5.60 -2.65 -6.67
N LEU A 102 6.12 -3.42 -5.71
CA LEU A 102 6.82 -2.91 -4.54
C LEU A 102 8.13 -2.20 -4.87
N ARG A 103 8.87 -2.64 -5.90
CA ARG A 103 10.08 -1.95 -6.37
C ARG A 103 9.73 -0.60 -7.01
N GLU A 104 8.66 -0.54 -7.79
CA GLU A 104 8.13 0.70 -8.33
C GLU A 104 7.66 1.64 -7.21
N ALA A 105 6.95 1.12 -6.21
CA ALA A 105 6.53 1.85 -5.02
C ALA A 105 7.74 2.43 -4.26
N HIS A 106 8.81 1.65 -4.10
CA HIS A 106 10.04 2.12 -3.48
C HIS A 106 10.68 3.27 -4.27
N ALA A 107 10.80 3.14 -5.59
CA ALA A 107 11.31 4.22 -6.44
C ALA A 107 10.43 5.48 -6.35
N HIS A 108 9.11 5.30 -6.35
CA HIS A 108 8.14 6.38 -6.20
C HIS A 108 8.26 7.05 -4.82
N LEU A 109 8.39 6.28 -3.74
CA LEU A 109 8.60 6.78 -2.38
C LEU A 109 9.86 7.65 -2.28
N VAL A 110 10.98 7.20 -2.86
CA VAL A 110 12.24 7.97 -2.86
C VAL A 110 12.03 9.32 -3.55
N ASN A 111 11.34 9.35 -4.69
CA ASN A 111 11.03 10.57 -5.43
C ASN A 111 10.10 11.50 -4.63
N VAL A 112 9.00 10.95 -4.09
CA VAL A 112 8.03 11.70 -3.28
C VAL A 112 8.70 12.30 -2.05
N ARG A 113 9.56 11.55 -1.35
CA ARG A 113 10.33 12.08 -0.20
C ARG A 113 11.23 13.24 -0.61
N THR A 114 11.94 13.10 -1.74
CA THR A 114 12.83 14.16 -2.23
C THR A 114 12.06 15.44 -2.54
N THR A 115 10.88 15.33 -3.17
CA THR A 115 10.03 16.49 -3.46
C THR A 115 9.38 17.06 -2.21
N TYR A 116 8.87 16.20 -1.32
CA TYR A 116 8.21 16.59 -0.08
C TYR A 116 9.14 17.42 0.83
N LEU A 117 10.42 17.06 0.90
CA LEU A 117 11.44 17.82 1.65
C LEU A 117 11.83 19.15 1.00
N LYS A 118 11.58 19.32 -0.31
CA LYS A 118 11.88 20.56 -1.05
C LYS A 118 10.69 21.52 -1.10
N SER A 119 9.49 21.08 -0.73
CA SER A 119 8.30 21.94 -0.69
C SER A 119 8.34 22.90 0.51
N PRO A 120 8.18 24.21 0.30
CA PRO A 120 8.31 25.23 1.34
C PRO A 120 7.21 25.20 2.43
N GLU A 121 6.10 24.47 2.22
CA GLU A 121 5.00 24.34 3.19
C GLU A 121 5.29 23.38 4.37
N VAL A 122 6.34 22.57 4.30
CA VAL A 122 6.70 21.62 5.38
C VAL A 122 7.69 22.24 6.38
N ALA A 123 8.18 23.46 6.11
CA ALA A 123 9.21 24.14 6.90
C ALA A 123 8.67 25.22 7.87
N ALA A 124 7.35 25.35 8.01
CA ALA A 124 6.69 26.30 8.92
C ALA A 124 5.96 25.58 10.05
#